data_AF-A0A7C5X0A6-F1
#
_entry.id   AF-A0A7C5X0A6-F1
#
_cell.length_a   1.000
_cell.length_b   1.000
_cell.length_c   1.000
_cell.angle_alpha   90.00
_cell.angle_beta   90.00
_cell.angle_gamma   90.00
#
_symmetry.space_group_name_H-M   'P 1'
#
loop_
_entity.id
_entity.type
_entity.pdbx_description
1 polymer ?
#
loop_
_entity_poly.entity_id
_entity_poly.type
_entity_poly.pdbx_seq_one_letter_code
_entity_poly.pdbx_strand_id
1 'polypeptide(L)'
;MWFLFGLFFFIFGNWFLGLTSLDEGRNASAVLNMLSSKDFLVPYYNCHVRFEKPPMLYYFGLVFAKLFGLNEFSLRLVSGLSAFGVGIFTYLTAKLFFDRETALKSFLVLATLPHMWVESRAFVPEMLLTFFMLGGLYFFLTNRTTLGWLFLAFAFLTKGPVGVFLPLGAYLILRRDLAFLQLKGILLFLLVGGSWYYLMLYNFGWAYFQKFFIYENIMRYTGQTIIHPYPFYYYLIVLAVAYIFYLPAIPKLFKKEPKILPFLLWALFVVVFFSLAKNKLHHYIIFSYPALAIAFAYRLSMDYIKKVLVIATVFLLGLSVGVYFYEENRFQRKALPFLKDFDGPVYFYRGAEISSIPFYLKRCVPKTDHVPNHRAMLISKEDIKECREILRAREFDGNYRLYMCEP
;
A
#
# COMPACT_ATOMS: atom_id res chain seq x y z
N MET A 1 -22.20 15.57 -1.39
CA MET A 1 -21.33 15.80 -2.57
C MET A 1 -19.87 15.34 -2.34
N TRP A 2 -19.13 15.85 -1.36
CA TRP A 2 -17.70 15.48 -1.15
C TRP A 2 -17.46 14.01 -0.78
N PHE A 3 -18.37 13.45 0.02
CA PHE A 3 -18.37 12.01 0.32
C PHE A 3 -18.46 11.18 -0.97
N LEU A 4 -19.38 11.54 -1.88
CA LEU A 4 -19.55 10.86 -3.17
C LEU A 4 -18.29 11.00 -4.06
N PHE A 5 -17.63 12.17 -4.05
CA PHE A 5 -16.35 12.34 -4.75
C PHE A 5 -15.24 11.44 -4.19
N GLY A 6 -15.15 11.34 -2.86
CA GLY A 6 -14.19 10.45 -2.21
C GLY A 6 -14.43 8.98 -2.57
N LEU A 7 -15.69 8.53 -2.53
CA LEU A 7 -16.07 7.18 -2.96
C LEU A 7 -15.73 6.95 -4.44
N PHE A 8 -16.00 7.93 -5.31
CA PHE A 8 -15.67 7.84 -6.73
C PHE A 8 -14.16 7.71 -6.96
N PHE A 9 -13.35 8.63 -6.45
CA PHE A 9 -11.91 8.60 -6.75
C PHE A 9 -11.16 7.44 -6.08
N PHE A 10 -11.60 6.99 -4.90
CA PHE A 10 -10.84 6.01 -4.11
C PHE A 10 -11.43 4.59 -4.08
N ILE A 11 -12.71 4.39 -4.43
CA ILE A 11 -13.35 3.07 -4.29
C ILE A 11 -13.96 2.57 -5.61
N PHE A 12 -14.49 3.47 -6.45
CA PHE A 12 -15.12 3.07 -7.71
C PHE A 12 -14.18 2.21 -8.57
N GLY A 13 -14.68 1.07 -9.04
CA GLY A 13 -13.95 0.15 -9.92
C GLY A 13 -12.85 -0.65 -9.22
N ASN A 14 -12.77 -0.68 -7.89
CA ASN A 14 -11.74 -1.47 -7.19
C ASN A 14 -11.86 -2.99 -7.42
N TRP A 15 -12.96 -3.46 -8.03
CA TRP A 15 -13.22 -4.85 -8.42
C TRP A 15 -12.92 -5.16 -9.89
N PHE A 16 -12.52 -4.17 -10.70
CA PHE A 16 -12.34 -4.36 -12.15
C PHE A 16 -11.11 -5.21 -12.51
N LEU A 17 -10.12 -5.29 -11.61
CA LEU A 17 -8.91 -6.09 -11.78
C LEU A 17 -8.87 -7.21 -10.76
N GLY A 18 -8.40 -8.40 -11.14
CA GLY A 18 -7.89 -9.36 -10.17
C GLY A 18 -6.72 -8.79 -9.37
N LEU A 19 -6.27 -9.48 -8.33
CA LEU A 19 -5.08 -9.06 -7.56
C LEU A 19 -3.85 -9.01 -8.47
N THR A 20 -3.16 -7.87 -8.52
CA THR A 20 -2.16 -7.58 -9.56
C THR A 20 -0.73 -7.67 -9.07
N SER A 21 -0.44 -7.17 -7.87
CA SER A 21 0.91 -7.08 -7.35
C SER A 21 1.31 -8.32 -6.54
N LEU A 22 2.62 -8.55 -6.45
CA LEU A 22 3.17 -9.60 -5.58
C LEU A 22 2.76 -9.41 -4.11
N ASP A 23 2.63 -8.16 -3.67
CA ASP A 23 2.22 -7.87 -2.29
C ASP A 23 0.72 -8.10 -2.08
N GLU A 24 -0.13 -7.76 -3.04
CA GLU A 24 -1.58 -8.00 -2.95
C GLU A 24 -1.89 -9.49 -2.78
N GLY A 25 -1.32 -10.36 -3.63
CA GLY A 25 -1.55 -11.79 -3.57
C GLY A 25 -1.08 -12.41 -2.24
N ARG A 26 0.09 -11.98 -1.76
CA ARG A 26 0.62 -12.39 -0.45
C ARG A 26 -0.24 -11.94 0.71
N ASN A 27 -0.70 -10.69 0.69
CA ASN A 27 -1.54 -10.14 1.75
C ASN A 27 -2.94 -10.77 1.75
N ALA A 28 -3.54 -10.96 0.58
CA ALA A 28 -4.83 -11.63 0.45
C ALA A 28 -4.77 -13.09 0.90
N SER A 29 -3.67 -13.81 0.57
CA SER A 29 -3.42 -15.16 1.07
C SER A 29 -3.31 -15.21 2.59
N ALA A 30 -2.70 -14.21 3.23
CA ALA A 30 -2.66 -14.16 4.69
C ALA A 30 -4.07 -14.06 5.30
N VAL A 31 -4.95 -13.22 4.73
CA VAL A 31 -6.36 -13.12 5.16
C VAL A 31 -7.09 -14.44 4.93
N LEU A 32 -6.91 -15.08 3.77
CA LEU A 32 -7.49 -16.39 3.47
C LEU A 32 -7.09 -17.44 4.52
N ASN A 33 -5.79 -17.54 4.83
CA ASN A 33 -5.28 -18.49 5.82
C ASN A 33 -5.85 -18.21 7.22
N MET A 34 -5.88 -16.95 7.66
CA MET A 34 -6.49 -16.58 8.94
C MET A 34 -7.98 -16.97 9.03
N LEU A 35 -8.73 -16.86 7.92
CA LEU A 35 -10.13 -17.27 7.87
C LEU A 35 -10.32 -18.79 7.94
N SER A 36 -9.43 -19.55 7.28
CA SER A 36 -9.52 -21.01 7.22
C SER A 36 -9.00 -21.68 8.50
N SER A 37 -7.85 -21.25 9.03
CA SER A 37 -7.21 -21.85 10.20
C SER A 37 -7.77 -21.35 11.53
N LYS A 38 -8.42 -20.17 11.55
CA LYS A 38 -8.78 -19.42 12.78
C LYS A 38 -7.59 -18.98 13.62
N ASP A 39 -6.37 -19.11 13.11
CA ASP A 39 -5.17 -18.49 13.68
C ASP A 39 -5.05 -17.06 13.16
N PHE A 40 -5.29 -16.09 14.04
CA PHE A 40 -5.17 -14.66 13.76
C PHE A 40 -3.84 -14.05 14.20
N LEU A 41 -2.94 -14.86 14.76
CA LEU A 41 -1.64 -14.40 15.22
C LEU A 41 -0.62 -14.47 14.09
N VAL A 42 -0.51 -15.64 13.45
CA VAL A 42 0.59 -15.94 12.52
C VAL A 42 0.12 -15.80 11.07
N PRO A 43 0.63 -14.83 10.30
CA PRO A 43 0.31 -14.72 8.88
C PRO A 43 1.05 -15.81 8.08
N TYR A 44 0.34 -16.39 7.11
CA TYR A 44 0.88 -17.38 6.18
C TYR A 44 0.75 -16.92 4.73
N TYR A 45 1.72 -17.28 3.92
CA TYR A 45 1.66 -17.20 2.47
C TYR A 45 2.19 -18.49 1.88
N ASN A 46 1.41 -19.10 0.98
CA ASN A 46 1.82 -20.26 0.22
C ASN A 46 2.39 -21.40 1.10
N CYS A 47 1.68 -21.76 2.18
CA CYS A 47 2.07 -22.76 3.19
C CYS A 47 3.30 -22.41 4.06
N HIS A 48 3.85 -21.20 3.95
CA HIS A 48 4.98 -20.76 4.75
C HIS A 48 4.60 -19.59 5.66
N VAL A 49 5.23 -19.54 6.83
CA VAL A 49 5.08 -18.42 7.76
C VAL A 49 5.64 -17.14 7.13
N ARG A 50 4.93 -16.03 7.30
CA ARG A 50 5.24 -14.72 6.70
C ARG A 50 5.65 -13.70 7.75
N PHE A 51 6.93 -13.57 8.03
CA PHE A 51 7.41 -12.62 9.04
C PHE A 51 7.56 -11.17 8.54
N GLU A 52 7.28 -10.89 7.26
CA GLU A 52 7.66 -9.60 6.65
C GLU A 52 6.79 -8.41 7.04
N LYS A 53 5.55 -8.64 7.48
CA LYS A 53 4.57 -7.58 7.72
C LYS A 53 3.76 -7.83 9.00
N PRO A 54 3.47 -6.77 9.78
CA PRO A 54 2.59 -6.86 10.94
C PRO A 54 1.09 -6.96 10.53
N PRO A 55 0.16 -7.19 11.48
CA PRO A 55 -1.11 -7.81 11.15
C PRO A 55 -2.24 -6.85 10.80
N MET A 56 -2.07 -5.53 10.98
CA MET A 56 -3.22 -4.59 10.96
C MET A 56 -3.95 -4.58 9.61
N LEU A 57 -3.22 -4.66 8.49
CA LEU A 57 -3.83 -4.77 7.16
C LEU A 57 -4.71 -6.03 7.07
N TYR A 58 -4.23 -7.15 7.61
CA TYR A 58 -4.94 -8.43 7.60
C TYR A 58 -6.17 -8.38 8.48
N TYR A 59 -6.09 -7.75 9.66
CA TYR A 59 -7.23 -7.58 10.57
C TYR A 59 -8.35 -6.75 9.96
N PHE A 60 -8.04 -5.64 9.30
CA PHE A 60 -9.04 -4.89 8.56
C PHE A 60 -9.57 -5.67 7.36
N GLY A 61 -8.71 -6.41 6.65
CA GLY A 61 -9.12 -7.31 5.57
C GLY A 61 -10.12 -8.39 6.05
N LEU A 62 -9.89 -8.97 7.23
CA LEU A 62 -10.79 -9.95 7.87
C LEU A 62 -12.16 -9.35 8.17
N VAL A 63 -12.21 -8.12 8.69
CA VAL A 63 -13.48 -7.45 8.98
C VAL A 63 -14.30 -7.29 7.71
N PHE A 64 -13.72 -6.75 6.64
CA PHE A 64 -14.48 -6.56 5.39
C PHE A 64 -14.78 -7.88 4.68
N ALA A 65 -13.88 -8.87 4.72
CA ALA A 65 -14.13 -10.19 4.17
C ALA A 65 -15.30 -10.91 4.89
N LYS A 66 -15.47 -10.69 6.20
CA LYS A 66 -16.63 -11.21 6.94
C LYS A 66 -17.94 -10.50 6.57
N LEU A 67 -17.89 -9.21 6.25
CA LEU A 67 -19.07 -8.41 5.91
C LEU A 67 -19.53 -8.59 4.45
N PHE A 68 -18.58 -8.69 3.51
CA PHE A 68 -18.85 -8.64 2.06
C PHE A 68 -18.37 -9.88 1.30
N GLY A 69 -17.93 -10.92 2.02
CA GLY A 69 -17.27 -12.09 1.45
C GLY A 69 -15.82 -11.82 1.09
N LEU A 70 -15.01 -12.88 1.02
CA LEU A 70 -13.59 -12.78 0.66
C LEU A 70 -13.42 -12.63 -0.86
N ASN A 71 -13.20 -11.39 -1.30
CA ASN A 71 -12.97 -11.01 -2.69
C ASN A 71 -12.13 -9.71 -2.78
N GLU A 72 -11.73 -9.33 -3.99
CA GLU A 72 -10.91 -8.15 -4.29
C GLU A 72 -11.54 -6.87 -3.77
N PHE A 73 -12.86 -6.71 -3.95
CA PHE A 73 -13.62 -5.55 -3.48
C PHE A 73 -13.46 -5.38 -1.96
N SER A 74 -13.77 -6.44 -1.20
CA SER A 74 -13.72 -6.42 0.27
C SER A 74 -12.33 -6.11 0.82
N LEU A 75 -11.29 -6.66 0.21
CA LEU A 75 -9.91 -6.44 0.64
C LEU A 75 -9.47 -5.01 0.31
N ARG A 76 -9.75 -4.53 -0.91
CA ARG A 76 -9.37 -3.18 -1.36
C ARG A 76 -10.22 -2.08 -0.71
N LEU A 77 -11.37 -2.39 -0.12
CA LEU A 77 -12.11 -1.43 0.73
C LEU A 77 -11.23 -0.89 1.86
N VAL A 78 -10.31 -1.69 2.41
CA VAL A 78 -9.36 -1.23 3.43
C VAL A 78 -8.57 -0.03 2.91
N SER A 79 -7.97 -0.16 1.73
CA SER A 79 -7.15 0.89 1.12
C SER A 79 -7.98 2.07 0.65
N GLY A 80 -9.14 1.82 0.04
CA GLY A 80 -10.04 2.87 -0.44
C GLY A 80 -10.61 3.75 0.69
N LEU A 81 -11.07 3.14 1.78
CA LEU A 81 -11.54 3.87 2.95
C LEU A 81 -10.40 4.58 3.68
N SER A 82 -9.22 3.97 3.72
CA SER A 82 -8.02 4.62 4.28
C SER A 82 -7.62 5.85 3.46
N ALA A 83 -7.65 5.78 2.13
CA ALA A 83 -7.38 6.93 1.26
C ALA A 83 -8.39 8.07 1.47
N PHE A 84 -9.68 7.73 1.64
CA PHE A 84 -10.70 8.72 2.00
C PHE A 84 -10.42 9.36 3.38
N GLY A 85 -10.05 8.54 4.37
CA GLY A 85 -9.64 9.01 5.69
C GLY A 85 -8.38 9.87 5.68
N VAL A 86 -7.40 9.55 4.83
CA VAL A 86 -6.21 10.38 4.56
C VAL A 86 -6.64 11.76 4.05
N GLY A 87 -7.60 11.81 3.11
CA GLY A 87 -8.20 13.06 2.67
C GLY A 87 -8.84 13.84 3.82
N ILE A 88 -9.64 13.18 4.67
CA ILE A 88 -10.30 13.81 5.83
C ILE A 88 -9.27 14.38 6.80
N PHE A 89 -8.25 13.62 7.22
CA PHE A 89 -7.24 14.13 8.14
C PHE A 89 -6.39 15.23 7.52
N THR A 90 -6.18 15.22 6.19
CA THR A 90 -5.53 16.32 5.48
C THR A 90 -6.38 17.58 5.55
N TYR A 91 -7.69 17.49 5.27
CA TYR A 91 -8.63 18.59 5.43
C TYR A 91 -8.63 19.14 6.86
N LEU A 92 -8.74 18.25 7.86
CA LEU A 92 -8.78 18.64 9.27
C LEU A 92 -7.49 19.30 9.71
N THR A 93 -6.34 18.78 9.28
CA THR A 93 -5.02 19.35 9.57
C THR A 93 -4.89 20.73 8.91
N ALA A 94 -5.23 20.86 7.63
CA ALA A 94 -5.20 22.15 6.92
C ALA A 94 -6.05 23.21 7.61
N LYS A 95 -7.24 22.84 8.10
CA LYS A 95 -8.15 23.73 8.83
C LYS A 95 -7.58 24.25 10.17
N LEU A 96 -6.58 23.57 10.75
CA LEU A 96 -5.89 24.07 11.95
C LEU A 96 -4.99 25.28 11.65
N PHE A 97 -4.50 25.40 10.42
CA PHE A 97 -3.50 26.40 10.02
C PHE A 97 -4.01 27.44 9.01
N PHE A 98 -5.08 27.10 8.28
CA PHE A 98 -5.62 27.89 7.18
C PHE A 98 -7.16 27.95 7.22
N ASP A 99 -7.75 28.64 6.24
CA ASP A 99 -9.19 28.75 6.10
C ASP A 99 -9.85 27.45 5.56
N ARG A 100 -11.19 27.44 5.60
CA ARG A 100 -12.02 26.29 5.19
C ARG A 100 -11.89 25.97 3.69
N GLU A 101 -11.67 26.96 2.84
CA GLU A 101 -11.52 26.77 1.40
C GLU A 101 -10.17 26.08 1.12
N THR A 102 -9.08 26.55 1.72
CA THR A 102 -7.76 25.92 1.66
C THR A 102 -7.82 24.47 2.13
N ALA A 103 -8.51 24.22 3.24
CA ALA A 103 -8.73 22.87 3.73
C ALA A 103 -9.48 22.00 2.70
N LEU A 104 -10.57 22.49 2.12
CA LEU A 104 -11.33 21.76 1.10
C LEU A 104 -10.47 21.48 -0.14
N LYS A 105 -9.74 22.47 -0.64
CA LYS A 105 -8.83 22.31 -1.78
C LYS A 105 -7.79 21.23 -1.51
N SER A 106 -7.26 21.11 -0.29
CA SER A 106 -6.25 20.09 0.03
C SER A 106 -6.79 18.66 -0.12
N PHE A 107 -8.04 18.41 0.28
CA PHE A 107 -8.73 17.14 0.04
C PHE A 107 -8.87 16.86 -1.46
N LEU A 108 -9.31 17.87 -2.23
CA LEU A 108 -9.55 17.73 -3.67
C LEU A 108 -8.25 17.52 -4.44
N VAL A 109 -7.15 18.16 -4.02
CA VAL A 109 -5.83 17.90 -4.59
C VAL A 109 -5.48 16.43 -4.43
N LEU A 110 -5.55 15.87 -3.21
CA LEU A 110 -5.28 14.44 -2.98
C LEU A 110 -6.20 13.53 -3.78
N ALA A 111 -7.50 13.85 -3.85
CA ALA A 111 -8.48 13.08 -4.60
C ALA A 111 -8.19 13.00 -6.10
N THR A 112 -7.42 13.94 -6.65
CA THR A 112 -7.10 13.98 -8.08
C THR A 112 -5.71 13.43 -8.43
N LEU A 113 -4.93 12.97 -7.46
CA LEU A 113 -3.59 12.42 -7.71
C LEU A 113 -3.71 10.98 -8.26
N PRO A 114 -3.21 10.69 -9.48
CA PRO A 114 -3.32 9.35 -10.05
C PRO A 114 -2.70 8.24 -9.19
N HIS A 115 -1.61 8.54 -8.49
CA HIS A 115 -0.97 7.59 -7.61
C HIS A 115 -1.85 7.22 -6.39
N MET A 116 -2.65 8.16 -5.87
CA MET A 116 -3.63 7.84 -4.82
C MET A 116 -4.73 6.91 -5.33
N TRP A 117 -5.09 6.96 -6.62
CA TRP A 117 -6.07 6.05 -7.21
C TRP A 117 -5.57 4.62 -7.32
N VAL A 118 -4.29 4.45 -7.68
CA VAL A 118 -3.63 3.15 -7.72
C VAL A 118 -3.58 2.55 -6.32
N GLU A 119 -3.09 3.31 -5.35
CA GLU A 119 -2.87 2.80 -3.99
C GLU A 119 -4.17 2.57 -3.22
N SER A 120 -5.21 3.38 -3.47
CA SER A 120 -6.56 3.13 -2.93
C SER A 120 -7.22 1.87 -3.48
N ARG A 121 -6.69 1.32 -4.59
CA ARG A 121 -7.15 0.07 -5.23
C ARG A 121 -6.15 -1.07 -5.08
N ALA A 122 -5.15 -0.95 -4.22
CA ALA A 122 -4.20 -2.01 -3.94
C ALA A 122 -4.35 -2.48 -2.48
N PHE A 123 -4.57 -3.77 -2.23
CA PHE A 123 -4.59 -4.33 -0.88
C PHE A 123 -3.17 -4.49 -0.31
N VAL A 124 -2.57 -3.35 0.01
CA VAL A 124 -1.21 -3.17 0.51
C VAL A 124 -1.23 -2.18 1.70
N PRO A 125 -0.25 -2.20 2.62
CA PRO A 125 -0.35 -1.49 3.89
C PRO A 125 -0.31 0.04 3.81
N GLU A 126 0.03 0.63 2.67
CA GLU A 126 0.48 2.02 2.55
C GLU A 126 -0.61 3.06 2.81
N MET A 127 -1.81 2.86 2.25
CA MET A 127 -2.95 3.75 2.52
C MET A 127 -3.36 3.68 3.99
N LEU A 128 -3.44 2.47 4.55
CA LEU A 128 -3.81 2.25 5.95
C LEU A 128 -2.77 2.83 6.92
N LEU A 129 -1.48 2.64 6.62
CA LEU A 129 -0.38 3.24 7.35
C LEU A 129 -0.48 4.77 7.31
N THR A 130 -0.67 5.36 6.13
CA THR A 130 -0.77 6.82 5.96
C THR A 130 -1.97 7.38 6.72
N PHE A 131 -3.11 6.68 6.70
CA PHE A 131 -4.30 7.03 7.48
C PHE A 131 -3.98 7.11 8.98
N PHE A 132 -3.38 6.06 9.55
CA PHE A 132 -3.03 6.06 10.96
C PHE A 132 -1.95 7.10 11.31
N MET A 133 -0.94 7.26 10.46
CA MET A 133 0.11 8.26 10.62
C MET A 133 -0.45 9.69 10.65
N LEU A 134 -1.38 10.03 9.74
CA LEU A 134 -2.01 11.35 9.70
C LEU A 134 -2.99 11.58 10.85
N GLY A 135 -3.78 10.57 11.20
CA GLY A 135 -4.65 10.67 12.37
C GLY A 135 -3.85 10.89 13.65
N GLY A 136 -2.74 10.16 13.81
CA GLY A 136 -1.79 10.34 14.91
C GLY A 136 -1.25 11.77 14.96
N LEU A 137 -0.73 12.27 13.84
CA LEU A 137 -0.25 13.66 13.70
C LEU A 137 -1.34 14.67 14.07
N TYR A 138 -2.54 14.55 13.50
CA TYR A 138 -3.66 15.45 13.77
C TYR A 138 -4.05 15.47 15.26
N PHE A 139 -4.11 14.31 15.91
CA PHE A 139 -4.44 14.24 17.32
C PHE A 139 -3.35 14.84 18.22
N PHE A 140 -2.07 14.71 17.86
CA PHE A 140 -1.02 15.44 18.56
C PHE A 140 -1.15 16.96 18.37
N LEU A 141 -1.39 17.44 17.15
CA LEU A 141 -1.57 18.86 16.85
C LEU A 141 -2.77 19.50 17.58
N THR A 142 -3.75 18.69 17.96
CA THR A 142 -4.94 19.11 18.72
C THR A 142 -4.85 18.78 20.22
N ASN A 143 -3.65 18.46 20.72
CA ASN A 143 -3.36 18.10 22.11
C ASN A 143 -4.15 16.88 22.64
N ARG A 144 -4.69 16.03 21.75
CA ARG A 144 -5.35 14.75 22.07
C ARG A 144 -4.34 13.60 22.02
N THR A 145 -3.24 13.77 22.75
CA THR A 145 -2.05 12.93 22.77
C THR A 145 -2.33 11.43 22.92
N THR A 146 -3.27 11.03 23.79
CA THR A 146 -3.61 9.61 23.99
C THR A 146 -4.18 8.97 22.72
N LEU A 147 -5.05 9.68 21.99
CA LEU A 147 -5.54 9.23 20.69
C LEU A 147 -4.43 9.25 19.64
N GLY A 148 -3.53 10.24 19.69
CA GLY A 148 -2.36 10.30 18.83
C GLY A 148 -1.49 9.04 18.95
N TRP A 149 -1.17 8.64 20.18
CA TRP A 149 -0.42 7.42 20.46
C TRP A 149 -1.15 6.14 20.10
N LEU A 150 -2.47 6.07 20.29
CA LEU A 150 -3.27 4.93 19.84
C LEU A 150 -3.22 4.77 18.31
N PHE A 151 -3.32 5.88 17.57
CA PHE A 151 -3.16 5.86 16.12
C PHE A 151 -1.75 5.45 15.70
N LEU A 152 -0.71 5.92 16.39
CA LEU A 152 0.66 5.46 16.13
C LEU A 152 0.87 3.98 16.47
N ALA A 153 0.14 3.43 17.45
CA ALA A 153 0.16 1.99 17.75
C ALA A 153 -0.39 1.19 16.58
N PHE A 154 -1.49 1.65 15.97
CA PHE A 154 -2.04 1.04 14.77
C PHE A 154 -1.13 1.20 13.54
N ALA A 155 -0.47 2.35 13.38
CA ALA A 155 0.55 2.55 12.35
C ALA A 155 1.73 1.58 12.53
N PHE A 156 2.19 1.39 13.77
CA PHE A 156 3.25 0.44 14.11
C PHE A 156 2.82 -1.01 13.84
N LEU A 157 1.58 -1.39 14.12
CA LEU A 157 1.00 -2.68 13.75
C LEU A 157 0.64 -2.80 12.25
N THR A 158 0.85 -1.76 11.44
CA THR A 158 0.66 -1.82 9.98
C THR A 158 1.97 -2.01 9.25
N LYS A 159 3.04 -1.30 9.63
CA LYS A 159 4.34 -1.37 8.94
C LYS A 159 5.56 -1.15 9.83
N GLY A 160 5.42 -1.28 11.14
CA GLY A 160 6.54 -1.19 12.08
C GLY A 160 7.03 0.24 12.33
N PRO A 161 8.32 0.41 12.68
CA PRO A 161 8.85 1.66 13.26
C PRO A 161 8.63 2.93 12.41
N VAL A 162 8.61 2.78 11.09
CA VAL A 162 8.40 3.92 10.17
C VAL A 162 7.06 4.62 10.40
N GLY A 163 6.03 3.88 10.85
CA GLY A 163 4.71 4.41 11.18
C GLY A 163 4.70 5.35 12.40
N VAL A 164 5.76 5.31 13.21
CA VAL A 164 5.94 6.17 14.40
C VAL A 164 6.91 7.31 14.09
N PHE A 165 8.03 6.99 13.44
CA PHE A 165 9.09 7.96 13.16
C PHE A 165 8.61 9.13 12.30
N LEU A 166 7.88 8.88 11.21
CA LEU A 166 7.51 9.94 10.27
C LEU A 166 6.51 10.95 10.87
N PRO A 167 5.43 10.53 11.56
CA PRO A 167 4.50 11.48 12.19
C PRO A 167 5.14 12.32 13.28
N LEU A 168 6.04 11.75 14.09
CA LEU A 168 6.74 12.52 15.13
C LEU A 168 7.67 13.57 14.52
N GLY A 169 8.40 13.23 13.45
CA GLY A 169 9.20 14.21 12.70
C GLY A 169 8.34 15.33 12.10
N ALA A 170 7.19 14.98 11.51
CA ALA A 170 6.24 15.97 11.00
C ALA A 170 5.69 16.87 12.11
N TYR A 171 5.35 16.31 13.28
CA TYR A 171 4.88 17.08 14.43
C TYR A 171 5.94 18.09 14.90
N LEU A 172 7.20 17.66 15.05
CA LEU A 172 8.31 18.52 15.46
C LEU A 172 8.53 19.67 14.48
N ILE A 173 8.41 19.42 13.18
CA ILE A 173 8.51 20.46 12.13
C ILE A 173 7.36 21.49 12.27
N LEU A 174 6.14 21.03 12.56
CA LEU A 174 4.95 21.89 12.60
C LEU A 174 4.78 22.64 13.95
N ARG A 175 5.07 22.02 15.09
CA ARG A 175 4.84 22.55 16.44
C ARG A 175 6.10 22.98 17.19
N ARG A 176 7.25 22.36 16.90
CA ARG A 176 8.55 22.64 17.54
C ARG A 176 8.54 22.49 19.07
N ASP A 177 7.73 21.57 19.59
CA ASP A 177 7.66 21.22 21.01
C ASP A 177 7.64 19.69 21.20
N LEU A 178 7.64 19.25 22.46
CA LEU A 178 7.57 17.82 22.83
C LEU A 178 6.25 17.46 23.53
N ALA A 179 5.17 18.21 23.29
CA ALA A 179 3.89 18.00 24.01
C ALA A 179 3.24 16.63 23.73
N PHE A 180 3.67 15.95 22.65
CA PHE A 180 3.26 14.56 22.38
C PHE A 180 3.84 13.56 23.40
N LEU A 181 4.91 13.87 24.13
CA LEU A 181 5.50 12.99 25.14
C LEU A 181 4.64 12.94 26.41
N GLN A 182 3.63 12.07 26.39
CA GLN A 182 2.79 11.80 27.55
C GLN A 182 2.83 10.33 27.93
N LEU A 183 3.21 10.07 29.18
CA LEU A 183 3.41 8.71 29.71
C LEU A 183 2.20 7.81 29.46
N LYS A 184 0.98 8.30 29.74
CA LYS A 184 -0.26 7.53 29.51
C LYS A 184 -0.41 7.09 28.06
N GLY A 185 -0.11 7.97 27.10
CA GLY A 185 -0.19 7.65 25.68
C GLY A 185 0.90 6.67 25.26
N ILE A 186 2.13 6.86 25.74
CA ILE A 186 3.26 5.96 25.46
C ILE A 186 2.98 4.55 26.00
N LEU A 187 2.45 4.42 27.22
CA LEU A 187 2.06 3.12 27.79
C LEU A 187 0.96 2.45 26.97
N LEU A 188 -0.04 3.20 26.51
CA LEU A 188 -1.07 2.69 25.61
C LEU A 188 -0.47 2.23 24.28
N PHE A 189 0.48 2.97 23.72
CA PHE A 189 1.21 2.59 22.52
C PHE A 189 1.97 1.29 22.70
N LEU A 190 2.71 1.14 23.81
CA LEU A 190 3.47 -0.08 24.09
C LEU A 190 2.53 -1.28 24.30
N LEU A 191 1.42 -1.09 25.01
CA LEU A 191 0.44 -2.14 25.24
C LEU A 191 -0.21 -2.60 23.94
N VAL A 192 -0.80 -1.68 23.17
CA VAL A 192 -1.52 -2.02 21.93
C VAL A 192 -0.53 -2.39 20.84
N GLY A 193 0.39 -1.48 20.53
CA GLY A 193 1.34 -1.59 19.43
C GLY A 193 2.38 -2.69 19.65
N GLY A 194 2.76 -2.97 20.89
CA GLY A 194 3.74 -4.00 21.24
C GLY A 194 3.16 -5.40 21.44
N SER A 195 1.86 -5.54 21.73
CA SER A 195 1.22 -6.83 22.07
C SER A 195 1.46 -7.94 21.04
N TRP A 196 1.18 -7.67 19.76
CA TRP A 196 1.35 -8.66 18.71
C TRP A 196 2.82 -9.03 18.49
N TYR A 197 3.72 -8.05 18.54
CA TYR A 197 5.17 -8.32 18.43
C TYR A 197 5.67 -9.15 19.59
N TYR A 198 5.20 -8.88 20.81
CA TYR A 198 5.51 -9.71 21.97
C TYR A 198 5.07 -11.16 21.74
N LEU A 199 3.86 -11.39 21.25
CA LEU A 199 3.37 -12.75 20.95
C LEU A 199 4.18 -13.42 19.83
N MET A 200 4.57 -12.70 18.79
CA MET A 200 5.43 -13.24 17.73
C MET A 200 6.83 -13.59 18.25
N LEU A 201 7.41 -12.74 19.10
CA LEU A 201 8.69 -13.00 19.75
C LEU A 201 8.61 -14.17 20.74
N TYR A 202 7.50 -14.30 21.46
CA TYR A 202 7.27 -15.41 22.36
C TYR A 202 7.22 -16.75 21.61
N ASN A 203 6.53 -16.82 20.47
CA ASN A 203 6.35 -18.06 19.71
C ASN A 203 7.56 -18.41 18.80
N PHE A 204 8.25 -17.41 18.25
CA PHE A 204 9.29 -17.63 17.23
C PHE A 204 10.68 -17.10 17.62
N GLY A 205 10.79 -16.44 18.78
CA GLY A 205 12.05 -15.99 19.35
C GLY A 205 12.89 -15.17 18.38
N TRP A 206 14.17 -15.52 18.34
CA TRP A 206 15.17 -14.82 17.55
C TRP A 206 14.93 -14.87 16.04
N ALA A 207 14.33 -15.94 15.52
CA ALA A 207 14.06 -16.08 14.10
C ALA A 207 13.14 -14.96 13.57
N TYR A 208 12.07 -14.68 14.32
CA TYR A 208 11.18 -13.56 14.01
C TYR A 208 11.88 -12.21 14.18
N PHE A 209 12.63 -12.01 15.28
CA PHE A 209 13.35 -10.77 15.53
C PHE A 209 14.32 -10.42 14.38
N GLN A 210 15.17 -11.38 14.01
CA GLN A 210 16.12 -11.24 12.92
C GLN A 210 15.43 -10.94 11.59
N LYS A 211 14.38 -11.69 11.25
CA LYS A 211 13.69 -11.49 9.99
C LYS A 211 12.98 -10.14 9.94
N PHE A 212 12.18 -9.78 10.94
CA PHE A 212 11.38 -8.55 10.89
C PHE A 212 12.19 -7.29 11.21
N PHE A 213 12.85 -7.22 12.37
CA PHE A 213 13.49 -5.99 12.83
C PHE A 213 14.85 -5.74 12.16
N ILE A 214 15.64 -6.78 11.90
CA ILE A 214 16.96 -6.64 11.29
C ILE A 214 16.87 -6.67 9.77
N TYR A 215 16.44 -7.78 9.19
CA TYR A 215 16.43 -7.96 7.74
C TYR A 215 15.45 -7.02 7.04
N GLU A 216 14.16 -7.02 7.42
CA GLU A 216 13.15 -6.26 6.68
C GLU A 216 13.21 -4.74 6.88
N ASN A 217 13.81 -4.27 7.98
CA ASN A 217 13.93 -2.85 8.30
C ASN A 217 15.37 -2.33 8.12
N ILE A 218 16.33 -2.79 8.94
CA ILE A 218 17.70 -2.25 8.96
C ILE A 218 18.46 -2.62 7.69
N MET A 219 18.58 -3.90 7.36
CA MET A 219 19.39 -4.38 6.22
C MET A 219 18.83 -3.89 4.89
N ARG A 220 17.50 -3.87 4.74
CA ARG A 220 16.84 -3.31 3.55
C ARG A 220 16.98 -1.79 3.45
N TYR A 221 17.00 -1.06 4.56
CA TYR A 221 17.20 0.39 4.51
C TYR A 221 18.65 0.75 4.16
N THR A 222 19.63 0.12 4.83
CA THR A 222 21.07 0.39 4.65
C THR A 222 21.65 -0.19 3.36
N GLY A 223 20.96 -1.17 2.77
CA GLY A 223 21.36 -1.83 1.52
C GLY A 223 22.29 -3.02 1.69
N GLN A 224 22.37 -3.60 2.89
CA GLN A 224 22.98 -4.92 3.07
C GLN A 224 22.22 -6.01 2.30
N THR A 225 20.94 -5.76 1.98
CA THR A 225 20.16 -6.57 1.04
C THR A 225 19.52 -5.66 0.01
N ILE A 226 19.75 -5.92 -1.28
CA ILE A 226 19.24 -5.10 -2.38
C ILE A 226 18.20 -5.90 -3.17
N ILE A 227 17.00 -5.36 -3.27
CA ILE A 227 15.84 -5.98 -3.93
C ILE A 227 15.23 -5.01 -4.95
N HIS A 228 15.12 -3.71 -4.60
CA HIS A 228 14.57 -2.66 -5.46
C HIS A 228 15.51 -1.45 -5.52
N PRO A 229 16.66 -1.58 -6.21
CA PRO A 229 17.63 -0.50 -6.31
C PRO A 229 17.10 0.58 -7.25
N TYR A 230 16.98 1.80 -6.72
CA TYR A 230 16.65 2.98 -7.50
C TYR A 230 17.54 4.16 -7.08
N PRO A 231 17.85 5.09 -8.00
CA PRO A 231 18.72 6.23 -7.73
C PRO A 231 18.14 7.17 -6.67
N PHE A 232 18.99 8.05 -6.12
CA PHE A 232 18.60 8.99 -5.07
C PHE A 232 17.44 9.92 -5.49
N TYR A 233 17.38 10.32 -6.76
CA TYR A 233 16.34 11.19 -7.32
C TYR A 233 15.03 10.48 -7.68
N TYR A 234 14.91 9.16 -7.44
CA TYR A 234 13.74 8.35 -7.80
C TYR A 234 12.41 8.98 -7.36
N TYR A 235 12.34 9.48 -6.13
CA TYR A 235 11.11 10.05 -5.59
C TYR A 235 10.72 11.40 -6.20
N LEU A 236 11.63 12.11 -6.87
CA LEU A 236 11.27 13.28 -7.67
C LEU A 236 10.44 12.89 -8.89
N ILE A 237 10.77 11.75 -9.52
CA ILE A 237 10.01 11.19 -10.65
C ILE A 237 8.63 10.73 -10.14
N VAL A 238 8.59 10.01 -9.02
CA VAL A 238 7.32 9.57 -8.42
C VAL A 238 6.42 10.76 -8.09
N LEU A 239 6.96 11.83 -7.50
CA LEU A 239 6.19 13.05 -7.24
C LEU A 239 5.72 13.74 -8.52
N ALA A 240 6.55 13.81 -9.56
CA ALA A 240 6.16 14.41 -10.84
C ALA A 240 4.98 13.65 -11.47
N VAL A 241 5.00 12.32 -11.44
CA VAL A 241 3.89 11.47 -11.93
C VAL A 241 2.66 11.62 -11.04
N ALA A 242 2.81 11.59 -9.71
CA ALA A 242 1.69 11.71 -8.78
C ALA A 242 1.00 13.08 -8.89
N TYR A 243 1.76 14.16 -9.12
CA TYR A 243 1.27 15.53 -9.24
C TYR A 243 1.20 16.01 -10.70
N ILE A 244 1.00 15.11 -11.66
CA ILE A 244 1.03 15.43 -13.10
C ILE A 244 0.09 16.60 -13.47
N PHE A 245 -1.11 16.66 -12.87
CA PHE A 245 -2.07 17.75 -13.11
C PHE A 245 -1.70 19.08 -12.45
N TYR A 246 -0.69 19.08 -11.58
CA TYR A 246 -0.22 20.23 -10.81
C TYR A 246 1.20 20.69 -11.20
N LEU A 247 1.85 20.03 -12.17
CA LEU A 247 3.19 20.42 -12.65
C LEU A 247 3.29 21.90 -13.04
N PRO A 248 2.33 22.50 -13.77
CA PRO A 248 2.40 23.93 -14.13
C PRO A 248 2.35 24.87 -12.92
N ALA A 249 1.88 24.37 -11.77
CA ALA A 249 1.78 25.14 -10.53
C ALA A 249 3.02 25.01 -9.62
N ILE A 250 3.95 24.09 -9.88
CA ILE A 250 5.15 23.87 -9.06
C ILE A 250 5.95 25.18 -8.82
N PRO A 251 6.18 26.07 -9.81
CA PRO A 251 6.89 27.33 -9.57
C PRO A 251 6.25 28.21 -8.48
N LYS A 252 4.94 28.08 -8.25
CA LYS A 252 4.22 28.84 -7.21
C LYS A 252 4.60 28.38 -5.79
N LEU A 253 5.07 27.15 -5.61
CA LEU A 253 5.52 26.64 -4.32
C LEU A 253 6.86 27.25 -3.87
N PHE A 254 7.70 27.65 -4.82
CA PHE A 254 9.01 28.26 -4.53
C PHE A 254 8.95 29.75 -4.21
N LYS A 255 7.81 30.41 -4.44
CA LYS A 255 7.63 31.80 -4.00
C LYS A 255 7.72 31.83 -2.46
N LYS A 256 8.39 32.84 -1.89
CA LYS A 256 8.53 32.97 -0.44
C LYS A 256 7.14 33.13 0.20
N GLU A 257 6.79 32.23 1.12
CA GLU A 257 5.55 32.26 1.89
C GLU A 257 5.77 31.51 3.21
N PRO A 258 5.95 32.23 4.33
CA PRO A 258 6.25 31.62 5.62
C PRO A 258 5.18 30.63 6.09
N LYS A 259 3.91 30.83 5.74
CA LYS A 259 2.82 29.95 6.21
C LYS A 259 2.87 28.53 5.64
N ILE A 260 3.36 28.35 4.41
CA ILE A 260 3.43 27.02 3.78
C ILE A 260 4.78 26.33 4.03
N LEU A 261 5.81 27.06 4.45
CA LEU A 261 7.16 26.53 4.63
C LEU A 261 7.22 25.28 5.54
N PRO A 262 6.54 25.22 6.70
CA PRO A 262 6.55 24.01 7.53
C PRO A 262 6.02 22.76 6.81
N PHE A 263 5.03 22.91 5.92
CA PHE A 263 4.48 21.79 5.13
C PHE A 263 5.44 21.36 4.02
N LEU A 264 6.14 22.30 3.40
CA LEU A 264 7.20 21.97 2.43
C LEU A 264 8.36 21.25 3.11
N LEU A 265 8.74 21.65 4.34
CA LEU A 265 9.75 20.97 5.14
C LEU A 265 9.31 19.58 5.59
N TRP A 266 8.04 19.39 5.96
CA TRP A 266 7.49 18.06 6.23
C TRP A 266 7.57 17.16 4.99
N ALA A 267 7.11 17.65 3.83
CA ALA A 267 7.22 16.89 2.59
C ALA A 267 8.67 16.53 2.26
N LEU A 268 9.58 17.50 2.38
CA LEU A 268 11.01 17.32 2.14
C LEU A 268 11.62 16.29 3.09
N PHE A 269 11.28 16.33 4.39
CA PHE A 269 11.74 15.37 5.39
C PHE A 269 11.41 13.93 4.98
N VAL A 270 10.16 13.66 4.59
CA VAL A 270 9.72 12.32 4.17
C VAL A 270 10.46 11.89 2.88
N VAL A 271 10.56 12.78 1.90
CA VAL A 271 11.22 12.49 0.62
C VAL A 271 12.71 12.20 0.83
N VAL A 272 13.42 13.03 1.60
CA VAL A 272 14.84 12.84 1.89
C VAL A 272 15.08 11.54 2.65
N PHE A 273 14.27 11.25 3.68
CA PHE A 273 14.37 10.00 4.45
C PHE A 273 14.32 8.77 3.53
N PHE A 274 13.32 8.68 2.65
CA PHE A 274 13.23 7.54 1.74
C PHE A 274 14.24 7.59 0.59
N SER A 275 14.64 8.77 0.10
CA SER A 275 15.67 8.89 -0.93
C SER A 275 17.02 8.34 -0.48
N LEU A 276 17.34 8.45 0.82
CA LEU A 276 18.54 7.88 1.43
C LEU A 276 18.48 6.34 1.55
N ALA A 277 17.30 5.73 1.61
CA ALA A 277 17.13 4.28 1.66
C ALA A 277 17.62 3.63 0.36
N LYS A 278 18.31 2.48 0.45
CA LYS A 278 18.83 1.78 -0.73
C LYS A 278 17.73 1.07 -1.54
N ASN A 279 16.76 0.48 -0.85
CA ASN A 279 15.56 -0.08 -1.47
C ASN A 279 14.42 0.93 -1.52
N LYS A 280 13.80 1.10 -2.69
CA LYS A 280 12.74 2.08 -2.90
C LYS A 280 11.53 1.44 -3.58
N LEU A 281 10.34 1.79 -3.10
CA LEU A 281 9.06 1.52 -3.75
C LEU A 281 8.30 2.83 -3.87
N HIS A 282 7.60 3.03 -4.98
CA HIS A 282 6.91 4.29 -5.32
C HIS A 282 6.02 4.82 -4.18
N HIS A 283 5.34 3.92 -3.47
CA HIS A 283 4.38 4.28 -2.43
C HIS A 283 4.96 4.64 -1.06
N TYR A 284 6.29 4.54 -0.84
CA TYR A 284 6.89 4.86 0.46
C TYR A 284 6.72 6.33 0.87
N ILE A 285 6.70 7.24 -0.10
CA ILE A 285 6.65 8.69 0.15
C ILE A 285 5.23 9.24 0.30
N ILE A 286 4.18 8.43 0.31
CA ILE A 286 2.79 8.91 0.30
C ILE A 286 2.48 9.84 1.49
N PHE A 287 3.15 9.66 2.63
CA PHE A 287 3.01 10.55 3.78
C PHE A 287 3.48 12.00 3.51
N SER A 288 4.22 12.27 2.43
CA SER A 288 4.55 13.63 1.98
C SER A 288 3.40 14.29 1.21
N TYR A 289 2.44 13.51 0.69
CA TYR A 289 1.39 14.02 -0.20
C TYR A 289 0.43 14.96 0.51
N PRO A 290 -0.06 14.67 1.73
CA PRO A 290 -0.89 15.61 2.49
C PRO A 290 -0.26 16.99 2.63
N ALA A 291 1.04 17.04 2.94
CA ALA A 291 1.78 18.28 3.14
C ALA A 291 1.87 19.12 1.84
N LEU A 292 2.21 18.46 0.73
CA LEU A 292 2.24 19.10 -0.59
C LEU A 292 0.84 19.53 -1.06
N ALA A 293 -0.18 18.71 -0.81
CA ALA A 293 -1.56 19.02 -1.14
C ALA A 293 -2.06 20.27 -0.40
N ILE A 294 -1.71 20.44 0.88
CA ILE A 294 -1.99 21.66 1.65
C ILE A 294 -1.26 22.86 1.05
N ALA A 295 0.02 22.72 0.69
CA ALA A 295 0.80 23.80 0.09
C ALA A 295 0.25 24.24 -1.29
N PHE A 296 -0.13 23.28 -2.15
CA PHE A 296 -0.82 23.58 -3.41
C PHE A 296 -2.18 24.21 -3.18
N ALA A 297 -2.97 23.69 -2.26
CA ALA A 297 -4.29 24.22 -1.93
C ALA A 297 -4.24 25.69 -1.51
N TYR A 298 -3.25 26.09 -0.72
CA TYR A 298 -3.05 27.48 -0.32
C TYR A 298 -2.73 28.40 -1.53
N ARG A 299 -1.98 27.90 -2.52
CA ARG A 299 -1.51 28.69 -3.68
C ARG A 299 -2.48 28.75 -4.85
N LEU A 300 -3.42 27.82 -4.92
CA LEU A 300 -4.27 27.63 -6.09
C LEU A 300 -5.69 28.11 -5.83
N SER A 301 -6.29 28.70 -6.86
CA SER A 301 -7.70 29.08 -6.84
C SER A 301 -8.58 27.84 -6.95
N MET A 302 -9.79 27.92 -6.41
CA MET A 302 -10.79 26.86 -6.56
C MET A 302 -11.08 26.54 -8.03
N ASP A 303 -11.04 27.53 -8.93
CA ASP A 303 -11.29 27.30 -10.36
C ASP A 303 -10.21 26.43 -11.02
N TYR A 304 -8.95 26.57 -10.61
CA TYR A 304 -7.89 25.66 -11.05
C TYR A 304 -8.19 24.22 -10.59
N ILE A 305 -8.59 24.05 -9.32
CA ILE A 305 -8.93 22.74 -8.76
C ILE A 305 -10.14 22.12 -9.49
N LYS A 306 -11.18 22.92 -9.81
CA LYS A 306 -12.34 22.46 -10.59
C LYS A 306 -11.95 21.96 -11.99
N LYS A 307 -11.05 22.67 -12.69
CA LYS A 307 -10.54 22.23 -14.00
C LYS A 307 -9.78 20.90 -13.88
N VAL A 308 -8.90 20.78 -12.88
CA VAL A 308 -8.19 19.52 -12.60
C VAL A 308 -9.16 18.39 -12.28
N LEU A 309 -10.20 18.63 -11.49
CA LEU A 309 -11.21 17.62 -11.16
C LEU A 309 -11.88 17.04 -12.42
N VAL A 310 -12.23 17.89 -13.39
CA VAL A 310 -12.82 17.44 -14.67
C VAL A 310 -11.83 16.57 -15.44
N ILE A 311 -10.59 17.06 -15.63
CA ILE A 311 -9.53 16.32 -16.34
C ILE A 311 -9.26 14.97 -15.66
N ALA A 312 -9.10 14.98 -14.34
CA ALA A 312 -8.85 13.82 -13.52
C ALA A 312 -9.99 12.80 -13.59
N THR A 313 -11.25 13.26 -13.63
CA THR A 313 -12.43 12.40 -13.78
C THR A 313 -12.42 11.69 -15.13
N VAL A 314 -12.23 12.44 -16.23
CA VAL A 314 -12.15 11.87 -17.59
C VAL A 314 -10.99 10.88 -17.68
N PHE A 315 -9.84 11.24 -17.12
CA PHE A 315 -8.65 10.37 -17.13
C PHE A 315 -8.89 9.08 -16.33
N LEU A 316 -9.47 9.16 -15.13
CA LEU A 316 -9.77 7.97 -14.32
C LEU A 316 -10.79 7.06 -15.00
N LEU A 317 -11.82 7.61 -15.64
CA LEU A 317 -12.79 6.84 -16.42
C LEU A 317 -12.12 6.15 -17.61
N GLY A 318 -11.29 6.87 -18.37
CA GLY A 318 -10.50 6.30 -19.47
C GLY A 318 -9.55 5.20 -19.01
N LEU A 319 -8.87 5.40 -17.88
CA LEU A 319 -8.01 4.39 -17.26
C LEU A 319 -8.82 3.15 -16.86
N SER A 320 -10.01 3.34 -16.29
CA SER A 320 -10.89 2.23 -15.88
C SER A 320 -11.31 1.37 -17.07
N VAL A 321 -11.63 2.00 -18.21
CA VAL A 321 -11.93 1.29 -19.47
C VAL A 321 -10.70 0.53 -19.98
N GLY A 322 -9.52 1.16 -20.01
CA GLY A 322 -8.29 0.49 -20.44
C GLY A 322 -7.91 -0.70 -19.55
N VAL A 323 -8.12 -0.55 -18.24
CA VAL A 323 -7.93 -1.59 -17.23
C VAL A 323 -8.87 -2.78 -17.46
N TYR A 324 -10.13 -2.53 -17.79
CA TYR A 324 -11.09 -3.59 -18.10
C TYR A 324 -10.62 -4.47 -19.27
N PHE A 325 -10.20 -3.85 -20.39
CA PHE A 325 -9.68 -4.58 -21.54
C PHE A 325 -8.34 -5.29 -21.25
N TYR A 326 -7.50 -4.70 -20.40
CA TYR A 326 -6.28 -5.35 -19.95
C TYR A 326 -6.59 -6.62 -19.15
N GLU A 327 -7.51 -6.56 -18.18
CA GLU A 327 -7.90 -7.70 -17.33
C GLU A 327 -8.35 -8.90 -18.15
N GLU A 328 -9.15 -8.69 -19.20
CA GLU A 328 -9.62 -9.77 -20.09
C GLU A 328 -8.48 -10.54 -20.75
N ASN A 329 -7.30 -9.91 -20.91
CA ASN A 329 -6.15 -10.50 -21.58
C ASN A 329 -5.07 -11.02 -20.63
N ARG A 330 -5.25 -10.86 -19.31
CA ARG A 330 -4.25 -11.27 -18.32
C ARG A 330 -4.09 -12.78 -18.25
N PHE A 331 -2.84 -13.21 -18.13
CA PHE A 331 -2.50 -14.63 -17.95
C PHE A 331 -3.20 -15.22 -16.74
N GLN A 332 -3.13 -14.55 -15.59
CA GLN A 332 -3.76 -15.03 -14.37
C GLN A 332 -5.25 -15.34 -14.58
N ARG A 333 -6.02 -14.40 -15.14
CA ARG A 333 -7.45 -14.58 -15.40
C ARG A 333 -7.74 -15.76 -16.32
N LYS A 334 -6.98 -15.91 -17.41
CA LYS A 334 -7.14 -16.99 -18.38
C LYS A 334 -6.67 -18.35 -17.86
N ALA A 335 -5.67 -18.40 -16.99
CA ALA A 335 -5.11 -19.62 -16.45
C ALA A 335 -5.97 -20.23 -15.33
N LEU A 336 -6.70 -19.41 -14.57
CA LEU A 336 -7.44 -19.85 -13.39
C LEU A 336 -8.46 -20.98 -13.63
N PRO A 337 -9.25 -21.01 -14.72
CA PRO A 337 -10.14 -22.13 -14.99
C PRO A 337 -9.37 -23.46 -15.10
N PHE A 338 -8.32 -23.51 -15.92
CA PHE A 338 -7.48 -24.70 -16.08
C PHE A 338 -6.84 -25.15 -14.76
N LEU A 339 -6.34 -24.20 -13.96
CA LEU A 339 -5.69 -24.49 -12.69
C LEU A 339 -6.66 -24.96 -11.60
N LYS A 340 -7.93 -24.56 -11.67
CA LYS A 340 -8.99 -24.99 -10.73
C LYS A 340 -9.54 -26.36 -11.08
N ASP A 341 -9.66 -26.66 -12.37
CA ASP A 341 -10.16 -27.95 -12.86
C ASP A 341 -9.10 -29.07 -12.80
N PHE A 342 -7.85 -28.72 -12.47
CA PHE A 342 -6.75 -29.68 -12.39
C PHE A 342 -6.48 -30.12 -10.94
N ASP A 343 -6.75 -31.38 -10.65
CA ASP A 343 -6.55 -31.98 -9.33
C ASP A 343 -5.08 -32.29 -8.98
N GLY A 344 -4.17 -32.25 -9.96
CA GLY A 344 -2.75 -32.52 -9.76
C GLY A 344 -1.96 -31.33 -9.19
N PRO A 345 -0.63 -31.52 -8.99
CA PRO A 345 0.25 -30.48 -8.46
C PRO A 345 0.49 -29.36 -9.48
N VAL A 346 0.47 -28.12 -8.99
CA VAL A 346 0.79 -26.92 -9.77
C VAL A 346 2.08 -26.33 -9.23
N TYR A 347 3.00 -25.95 -10.12
CA TYR A 347 4.27 -25.34 -9.73
C TYR A 347 4.52 -24.01 -10.43
N PHE A 348 5.21 -23.11 -9.72
CA PHE A 348 5.89 -21.96 -10.32
C PHE A 348 7.30 -22.37 -10.75
N TYR A 349 7.60 -22.27 -12.03
CA TYR A 349 8.92 -22.61 -12.57
C TYR A 349 9.86 -21.40 -12.54
N ARG A 350 11.09 -21.60 -12.01
CA ARG A 350 12.22 -20.65 -12.07
C ARG A 350 11.83 -19.18 -11.83
N GLY A 351 11.08 -18.91 -10.76
CA GLY A 351 10.72 -17.55 -10.38
C GLY A 351 9.54 -16.92 -11.13
N ALA A 352 8.78 -17.68 -11.92
CA ALA A 352 7.52 -17.25 -12.53
C ALA A 352 6.34 -17.18 -11.52
N GLU A 353 6.61 -16.72 -10.29
CA GLU A 353 5.63 -16.64 -9.21
C GLU A 353 4.57 -15.55 -9.49
N ILE A 354 3.32 -15.96 -9.62
CA ILE A 354 2.16 -15.05 -9.59
C ILE A 354 1.47 -15.23 -8.24
N SER A 355 1.84 -14.37 -7.27
CA SER A 355 1.50 -14.57 -5.85
C SER A 355 0.00 -14.61 -5.51
N SER A 356 -0.85 -14.17 -6.43
CA SER A 356 -2.29 -14.20 -6.28
C SER A 356 -2.88 -15.58 -6.57
N ILE A 357 -2.20 -16.44 -7.33
CA ILE A 357 -2.70 -17.79 -7.68
C ILE A 357 -2.96 -18.66 -6.44
N PRO A 358 -2.06 -18.76 -5.43
CA PRO A 358 -2.36 -19.50 -4.20
C PRO A 358 -3.66 -19.05 -3.51
N PHE A 359 -3.94 -17.74 -3.53
CA PHE A 359 -5.19 -17.19 -3.01
C PHE A 359 -6.41 -17.69 -3.79
N TYR A 360 -6.38 -17.62 -5.13
CA TYR A 360 -7.52 -18.05 -5.96
C TYR A 360 -7.74 -19.56 -6.00
N LEU A 361 -6.67 -20.34 -5.90
CA LEU A 361 -6.75 -21.80 -5.86
C LEU A 361 -7.05 -22.34 -4.46
N LYS A 362 -6.90 -21.51 -3.42
CA LYS A 362 -7.02 -21.91 -2.01
C LYS A 362 -6.15 -23.11 -1.65
N ARG A 363 -5.01 -23.25 -2.32
CA ARG A 363 -3.99 -24.28 -2.09
C ARG A 363 -2.61 -23.71 -2.36
N CYS A 364 -1.60 -24.39 -1.85
CA CYS A 364 -0.21 -23.98 -2.04
C CYS A 364 0.30 -24.39 -3.41
N VAL A 365 1.12 -23.53 -3.99
CA VAL A 365 1.74 -23.67 -5.31
C VAL A 365 3.25 -23.55 -5.09
N PRO A 366 3.95 -24.68 -4.88
CA PRO A 366 5.39 -24.66 -4.63
C PRO A 366 6.18 -24.17 -5.85
N LYS A 367 7.41 -23.73 -5.59
CA LYS A 367 8.36 -23.39 -6.64
C LYS A 367 9.15 -24.63 -7.05
N THR A 368 9.54 -24.72 -8.31
CA THR A 368 10.43 -25.76 -8.83
C THR A 368 11.41 -25.18 -9.85
N ASP A 369 12.63 -25.70 -9.85
CA ASP A 369 13.67 -25.37 -10.84
C ASP A 369 13.81 -26.46 -11.93
N HIS A 370 13.10 -27.57 -11.75
CA HIS A 370 13.09 -28.73 -12.64
C HIS A 370 11.71 -28.97 -13.23
N VAL A 371 11.69 -29.48 -14.46
CA VAL A 371 10.47 -29.94 -15.12
C VAL A 371 10.00 -31.23 -14.43
N PRO A 372 8.75 -31.29 -13.94
CA PRO A 372 8.22 -32.50 -13.30
C PRO A 372 8.21 -33.69 -14.26
N ASN A 373 8.61 -34.86 -13.76
CA ASN A 373 8.53 -36.16 -14.47
C ASN A 373 7.21 -36.91 -14.17
N HIS A 374 6.19 -36.18 -13.72
CA HIS A 374 4.88 -36.70 -13.37
C HIS A 374 3.82 -35.72 -13.87
N ARG A 375 2.56 -36.16 -13.90
CA ARG A 375 1.44 -35.32 -14.33
C ARG A 375 1.32 -34.07 -13.44
N ALA A 376 1.63 -32.91 -13.99
CA ALA A 376 1.67 -31.64 -13.27
C ALA A 376 1.38 -30.47 -14.20
N MET A 377 0.86 -29.38 -13.64
CA MET A 377 0.77 -28.10 -14.33
C MET A 377 1.92 -27.20 -13.91
N LEU A 378 2.48 -26.48 -14.89
CA LEU A 378 3.65 -25.65 -14.67
C LEU A 378 3.42 -24.24 -15.22
N ILE A 379 3.64 -23.23 -14.39
CA ILE A 379 3.57 -21.81 -14.77
C ILE A 379 4.98 -21.31 -15.00
N SER A 380 5.27 -20.79 -16.19
CA SER A 380 6.62 -20.39 -16.60
C SER A 380 6.63 -19.11 -17.42
N LYS A 381 7.74 -18.37 -17.38
CA LYS A 381 8.08 -17.32 -18.36
C LYS A 381 8.99 -17.83 -19.48
N GLU A 382 9.65 -18.96 -19.23
CA GLU A 382 10.56 -19.63 -20.15
C GLU A 382 9.79 -20.57 -21.09
N ASP A 383 10.45 -21.01 -22.16
CA ASP A 383 9.92 -22.04 -23.04
C ASP A 383 10.37 -23.42 -22.56
N ILE A 384 9.46 -24.38 -22.51
CA ILE A 384 9.69 -25.73 -21.97
C ILE A 384 9.19 -26.72 -23.02
N LYS A 385 10.12 -27.43 -23.64
CA LYS A 385 9.84 -28.30 -24.80
C LYS A 385 9.28 -29.66 -24.38
N GLU A 386 9.55 -30.05 -23.15
CA GLU A 386 9.20 -31.32 -22.55
C GLU A 386 7.72 -31.39 -22.15
N CYS A 387 7.02 -30.26 -22.08
CA CYS A 387 5.62 -30.18 -21.67
C CYS A 387 4.75 -29.53 -22.74
N ARG A 388 3.46 -29.88 -22.78
CA ARG A 388 2.51 -29.32 -23.72
C ARG A 388 2.05 -27.93 -23.27
N GLU A 389 2.26 -26.89 -24.08
CA GLU A 389 1.71 -25.56 -23.81
C GLU A 389 0.17 -25.59 -23.91
N ILE A 390 -0.51 -25.12 -22.86
CA ILE A 390 -1.98 -25.03 -22.79
C ILE A 390 -2.43 -23.60 -23.13
N LEU A 391 -1.72 -22.62 -22.58
CA LEU A 391 -2.09 -21.21 -22.64
C LEU A 391 -0.84 -20.35 -22.61
N ARG A 392 -0.85 -19.29 -23.40
CA ARG A 392 0.11 -18.19 -23.34
C ARG A 392 -0.63 -16.86 -23.28
N ALA A 393 -0.24 -16.02 -22.35
CA ALA A 393 -0.83 -14.70 -22.15
C ALA A 393 0.11 -13.76 -21.40
N ARG A 394 -0.26 -12.49 -21.31
CA ARG A 394 0.58 -11.44 -20.72
C ARG A 394 0.15 -11.13 -19.30
N GLU A 395 1.11 -10.78 -18.45
CA GLU A 395 0.92 -10.22 -17.13
C GLU A 395 1.72 -8.90 -17.02
N PHE A 396 1.66 -8.20 -15.89
CA PHE A 396 2.32 -6.89 -15.75
C PHE A 396 3.83 -6.92 -16.00
N ASP A 397 4.48 -8.02 -15.61
CA ASP A 397 5.94 -8.17 -15.60
C ASP A 397 6.46 -9.16 -16.66
N GLY A 398 5.64 -9.51 -17.65
CA GLY A 398 6.09 -10.30 -18.80
C GLY A 398 5.02 -11.21 -19.39
N ASN A 399 5.45 -12.07 -20.31
CA ASN A 399 4.61 -13.12 -20.88
C ASN A 399 4.77 -14.39 -20.06
N TYR A 400 3.64 -15.01 -19.75
CA TYR A 400 3.57 -16.27 -19.01
C TYR A 400 2.93 -17.34 -19.88
N ARG A 401 3.28 -18.57 -19.55
CA ARG A 401 2.81 -19.80 -20.19
C ARG A 401 2.37 -20.78 -19.11
N LEU A 402 1.31 -21.51 -19.41
CA LEU A 402 0.82 -22.63 -18.62
C LEU A 402 1.08 -23.90 -19.42
N TYR A 403 1.77 -24.85 -18.81
CA TYR A 403 2.11 -26.14 -19.42
C TYR A 403 1.42 -27.29 -18.68
N MET A 404 1.07 -28.35 -19.43
CA MET A 404 0.76 -29.68 -18.90
C MET A 404 1.99 -30.56 -19.13
N CYS A 405 2.62 -31.01 -18.06
CA CYS A 405 3.68 -32.01 -18.10
C CYS A 405 3.06 -33.39 -17.85
N GLU A 406 3.45 -34.38 -18.64
CA GLU A 406 3.06 -35.78 -18.50
C GLU A 406 4.32 -36.66 -18.52
N PRO A 407 4.27 -37.88 -17.93
CA PRO A 407 5.44 -38.76 -17.78
C PRO A 407 6.12 -39.17 -19.11
#